data_AF-F3AV33-F1
#
_entry.id   AF-F3AV33-F1
#
_cell.length_a   1.000
_cell.length_b   1.000
_cell.length_c   1.000
_cell.angle_alpha   90.00
_cell.angle_beta   90.00
_cell.angle_gamma   90.00
#
_symmetry.space_group_name_H-M   'P 1'
#
loop_
_entity.id
_entity.type
_entity.pdbx_description
1 polymer ?
#
loop_
_entity_poly.entity_id
_entity_poly.type
_entity_poly.pdbx_seq_one_letter_code
_entity_poly.pdbx_strand_id
1 'polypeptide(L)'
;MAAPKIEKLLTPYNFTNKDNAGRIKYIVIHYVGALGGAEANCKYYASKYLGASAHYFVGFNGEVWQSVEDEDIAWHCGASSYKHAECRNSNSIGIEMCVRNKGSQSAESKDWYFEEATVNAAIELTKYLMQKYGVPASNVIRHHDVTGKICPNPYVYNSTKHTWDAFKKAISGGTEQKDSMTKITGKSEATAEQMTAYIKAKNGSVAQSVLDMIPLYLSEGEAENIRGDIAFAQSCLETGNFTFSGSAVELSQNNFCGMGVTQNGETGNSFKTPQLGIRAQIQHLKAYANTTKLKQECVDPRFDLVSRGCAPYVEYLGIQENPKSKGWAAGAGYGEKILKILDAIKETGSSQAGDGSPKPDETKKDDDFKEYLITTTCDVLNIRSGAGTDNKVVGAIREVAGKKNKYTIVEEKNGWGRLKSGAGWISLSYTKKVAASTGTTFTPYLITTTCDVLNIRSGAGTGYSVVGAIREVAGKKNKYTIVEEKNGWGRLKSGAGWISLSYTKKAS
;
A
#
# COMPACT_ATOMS: atom_id res chain seq x y z
N MET A 1 -5.93 -9.75 -22.55
CA MET A 1 -7.09 -9.24 -23.30
C MET A 1 -7.21 -10.01 -24.60
N ALA A 2 -8.43 -10.18 -25.13
CA ALA A 2 -8.61 -10.68 -26.50
C ALA A 2 -8.01 -9.66 -27.49
N ALA A 3 -7.44 -10.14 -28.60
CA ALA A 3 -6.93 -9.27 -29.64
C ALA A 3 -8.10 -8.49 -30.29
N PRO A 4 -7.97 -7.16 -30.53
CA PRO A 4 -8.98 -6.43 -31.25
C PRO A 4 -9.06 -6.93 -32.71
N LYS A 5 -10.21 -6.73 -33.35
CA LYS A 5 -10.34 -6.98 -34.78
C LYS A 5 -9.51 -5.96 -35.55
N ILE A 6 -8.55 -6.43 -36.34
CA ILE A 6 -7.64 -5.59 -37.13
C ILE A 6 -7.73 -6.02 -38.59
N GLU A 7 -8.15 -5.10 -39.45
CA GLU A 7 -8.08 -5.26 -40.91
C GLU A 7 -6.65 -4.95 -41.38
N LYS A 8 -6.15 -5.64 -42.40
CA LYS A 8 -4.77 -5.43 -42.91
C LYS A 8 -4.78 -4.94 -44.35
N LEU A 9 -4.03 -3.86 -44.60
CA LEU A 9 -3.64 -3.42 -45.93
C LEU A 9 -2.23 -2.82 -45.86
N LEU A 10 -1.24 -3.70 -46.02
CA LEU A 10 0.15 -3.35 -45.85
C LEU A 10 0.66 -2.53 -47.02
N THR A 11 1.43 -1.47 -46.73
CA THR A 11 2.12 -0.69 -47.77
C THR A 11 3.34 -1.44 -48.29
N PRO A 12 3.57 -1.50 -49.61
CA PRO A 12 4.83 -2.00 -50.16
C PRO A 12 5.93 -0.93 -50.24
N TYR A 13 5.67 0.31 -49.84
CA TYR A 13 6.55 1.45 -50.13
C TYR A 13 7.15 2.15 -48.91
N ASN A 14 6.38 2.30 -47.82
CA ASN A 14 6.68 3.29 -46.78
C ASN A 14 7.07 2.64 -45.45
N PHE A 15 8.13 1.85 -45.43
CA PHE A 15 8.65 1.24 -44.20
C PHE A 15 10.11 0.83 -44.37
N THR A 16 10.77 0.56 -43.25
CA THR A 16 12.06 -0.14 -43.25
C THR A 16 11.85 -1.57 -42.78
N ASN A 17 12.18 -2.54 -43.64
CA ASN A 17 12.18 -3.94 -43.26
C ASN A 17 13.22 -4.15 -42.15
N LYS A 18 12.76 -4.56 -40.97
CA LYS A 18 13.59 -4.81 -39.80
C LYS A 18 13.40 -6.21 -39.24
N ASP A 19 12.21 -6.79 -39.43
CA ASP A 19 11.84 -8.14 -39.00
C ASP A 19 12.18 -8.43 -37.52
N ASN A 20 11.88 -7.47 -36.63
CA ASN A 20 12.18 -7.62 -35.21
C ASN A 20 11.23 -6.81 -34.30
N ALA A 21 10.24 -7.48 -33.73
CA ALA A 21 9.32 -6.88 -32.75
C ALA A 21 9.98 -6.56 -31.38
N GLY A 22 11.11 -7.18 -31.03
CA GLY A 22 11.85 -6.89 -29.80
C GLY A 22 12.43 -5.47 -29.72
N ARG A 23 12.39 -4.72 -30.84
CA ARG A 23 12.74 -3.29 -30.89
C ARG A 23 11.72 -2.42 -30.17
N ILE A 24 10.48 -2.88 -30.02
CA ILE A 24 9.34 -2.05 -29.60
C ILE A 24 9.46 -1.74 -28.10
N LYS A 25 9.75 -0.48 -27.80
CA LYS A 25 9.84 0.06 -26.43
C LYS A 25 8.79 1.13 -26.14
N TYR A 26 8.20 1.72 -27.19
CA TYR A 26 7.26 2.84 -27.10
C TYR A 26 6.07 2.65 -28.02
N ILE A 27 4.95 3.27 -27.65
CA ILE A 27 3.80 3.47 -28.54
C ILE A 27 3.58 4.98 -28.66
N VAL A 28 3.60 5.49 -29.88
CA VAL A 28 3.42 6.92 -30.17
C VAL A 28 2.03 7.13 -30.75
N ILE A 29 1.23 7.94 -30.06
CA ILE A 29 -0.12 8.32 -30.48
C ILE A 29 -0.04 9.57 -31.37
N HIS A 30 -0.76 9.53 -32.48
CA HIS A 30 -0.86 10.59 -33.48
C HIS A 30 -2.32 10.88 -33.82
N TYR A 31 -2.53 11.93 -34.61
CA TYR A 31 -3.77 12.12 -35.34
C TYR A 31 -3.49 12.20 -36.84
N VAL A 32 -4.40 11.65 -37.63
CA VAL A 32 -4.35 11.80 -39.08
C VAL A 32 -4.62 13.26 -39.40
N GLY A 33 -3.65 14.00 -39.92
CA GLY A 33 -3.83 15.40 -40.37
C GLY A 33 -4.73 15.56 -41.60
N ALA A 34 -5.70 14.67 -41.82
CA ALA A 34 -6.63 14.61 -42.93
C ALA A 34 -7.96 14.00 -42.48
N LEU A 35 -9.02 14.18 -43.28
CA LEU A 35 -10.39 13.79 -42.93
C LEU A 35 -10.81 12.39 -43.43
N GLY A 36 -9.88 11.63 -44.02
CA GLY A 36 -10.13 10.25 -44.45
C GLY A 36 -10.23 9.28 -43.28
N GLY A 37 -11.07 8.24 -43.41
CA GLY A 37 -11.16 7.14 -42.45
C GLY A 37 -9.95 6.19 -42.51
N ALA A 38 -9.91 5.19 -41.63
CA ALA A 38 -8.74 4.31 -41.46
C ALA A 38 -8.34 3.54 -42.74
N GLU A 39 -9.32 2.95 -43.43
CA GLU A 39 -9.10 2.25 -44.70
C GLU A 39 -8.54 3.19 -45.78
N ALA A 40 -9.11 4.39 -45.90
CA ALA A 40 -8.69 5.38 -46.90
C ALA A 40 -7.24 5.80 -46.70
N ASN A 41 -6.82 5.98 -45.43
CA ASN A 41 -5.42 6.24 -45.11
C ASN A 41 -4.52 5.05 -45.47
N CYS A 42 -4.89 3.82 -45.12
CA CYS A 42 -4.11 2.64 -45.50
C CYS A 42 -3.97 2.52 -47.03
N LYS A 43 -5.06 2.71 -47.79
CA LYS A 43 -5.03 2.73 -49.26
C LYS A 43 -4.10 3.82 -49.79
N TYR A 44 -4.12 5.00 -49.19
CA TYR A 44 -3.25 6.11 -49.58
C TYR A 44 -1.77 5.75 -49.38
N TYR A 45 -1.39 5.28 -48.19
CA TYR A 45 -0.02 4.85 -47.89
C TYR A 45 0.43 3.61 -48.67
N ALA A 46 -0.50 2.77 -49.11
CA ALA A 46 -0.23 1.62 -49.97
C ALA A 46 -0.18 1.97 -51.47
N SER A 47 -0.56 3.18 -51.89
CA SER A 47 -0.65 3.55 -53.31
C SER A 47 0.65 4.04 -53.92
N LYS A 48 1.56 4.62 -53.12
CA LYS A 48 2.82 5.21 -53.58
C LYS A 48 3.82 5.44 -52.44
N TYR A 49 5.06 5.75 -52.81
CA TYR A 49 6.04 6.28 -51.88
C TYR A 49 5.67 7.70 -51.42
N LEU A 50 5.69 7.91 -50.11
CA LEU A 50 5.32 9.15 -49.43
C LEU A 50 6.39 9.64 -48.45
N GLY A 51 7.35 8.78 -48.08
CA GLY A 51 8.36 9.12 -47.07
C GLY A 51 7.79 9.23 -45.64
N ALA A 52 6.60 8.69 -45.40
CA ALA A 52 5.93 8.62 -44.10
C ALA A 52 4.98 7.42 -44.05
N SER A 53 4.71 6.91 -42.86
CA SER A 53 3.70 5.87 -42.61
C SER A 53 3.41 5.73 -41.11
N ALA A 54 2.39 4.95 -40.77
CA ALA A 54 2.13 4.49 -39.42
C ALA A 54 1.81 2.99 -39.42
N HIS A 55 1.91 2.34 -38.26
CA HIS A 55 1.61 0.92 -38.16
C HIS A 55 0.08 0.72 -38.18
N TYR A 56 -0.65 1.57 -37.46
CA TYR A 56 -2.10 1.45 -37.31
C TYR A 56 -2.84 2.76 -37.57
N PHE A 57 -4.03 2.64 -38.14
CA PHE A 57 -5.03 3.70 -38.26
C PHE A 57 -6.31 3.29 -37.54
N VAL A 58 -6.85 4.17 -36.71
CA VAL A 58 -8.11 3.96 -35.98
C VAL A 58 -9.17 4.89 -36.54
N GLY A 59 -10.27 4.33 -37.03
CA GLY A 59 -11.29 5.03 -37.79
C GLY A 59 -12.45 5.57 -36.95
N PHE A 60 -13.42 6.19 -37.63
CA PHE A 60 -14.51 6.93 -36.99
C PHE A 60 -15.52 6.04 -36.26
N ASN A 61 -15.63 4.76 -36.66
CA ASN A 61 -16.54 3.80 -36.06
C ASN A 61 -15.80 2.78 -35.19
N GLY A 62 -14.53 3.06 -34.86
CA GLY A 62 -13.67 2.17 -34.08
C GLY A 62 -13.01 1.05 -34.89
N GLU A 63 -13.15 1.04 -36.21
CA GLU A 63 -12.43 0.11 -37.07
C GLU A 63 -10.92 0.38 -37.02
N VAL A 64 -10.12 -0.69 -36.92
CA VAL A 64 -8.66 -0.60 -36.88
C VAL A 64 -8.08 -1.22 -38.14
N TRP A 65 -7.21 -0.47 -38.81
CA TRP A 65 -6.48 -0.94 -39.99
C TRP A 65 -4.97 -0.90 -39.75
N GLN A 66 -4.27 -1.96 -40.13
CA GLN A 66 -2.81 -2.04 -40.06
C GLN A 66 -2.20 -1.82 -41.45
N SER A 67 -1.22 -0.91 -41.52
CA SER A 67 -0.53 -0.52 -42.75
C SER A 67 0.95 -0.95 -42.80
N VAL A 68 1.56 -1.23 -41.65
CA VAL A 68 2.94 -1.75 -41.55
C VAL A 68 2.94 -2.87 -40.50
N GLU A 69 3.67 -3.96 -40.76
CA GLU A 69 3.81 -5.05 -39.78
C GLU A 69 4.53 -4.57 -38.51
N ASP A 70 4.24 -5.17 -37.36
CA ASP A 70 4.79 -4.72 -36.08
C ASP A 70 6.32 -4.90 -36.03
N GLU A 71 6.82 -5.93 -36.67
CA GLU A 71 8.25 -6.26 -36.76
C GLU A 71 9.05 -5.23 -37.57
N ASP A 72 8.37 -4.50 -38.47
CA ASP A 72 8.94 -3.53 -39.40
C ASP A 72 8.76 -2.08 -38.94
N ILE A 73 9.65 -1.19 -39.37
CA ILE A 73 9.67 0.19 -38.89
C ILE A 73 8.82 1.09 -39.78
N ALA A 74 7.66 1.54 -39.28
CA ALA A 74 6.93 2.65 -39.89
C ALA A 74 7.61 4.01 -39.65
N TRP A 75 7.39 4.98 -40.53
CA TRP A 75 8.03 6.30 -40.51
C TRP A 75 7.08 7.39 -39.99
N HIS A 76 6.78 7.39 -38.69
CA HIS A 76 5.70 8.20 -38.10
C HIS A 76 6.16 9.38 -37.22
N CYS A 77 7.30 9.26 -36.52
CA CYS A 77 7.84 10.27 -35.59
C CYS A 77 9.26 10.73 -35.94
N GLY A 78 9.59 10.75 -37.24
CA GLY A 78 10.85 11.31 -37.75
C GLY A 78 10.94 12.82 -37.52
N ALA A 79 12.11 13.31 -37.09
CA ALA A 79 12.40 14.75 -37.01
C ALA A 79 13.91 15.02 -37.14
N SER A 80 14.25 16.26 -37.51
CA SER A 80 15.64 16.76 -37.49
C SER A 80 16.16 17.01 -36.08
N SER A 81 15.28 17.19 -35.09
CA SER A 81 15.60 17.37 -33.68
C SER A 81 14.53 16.73 -32.79
N TYR A 82 14.96 16.10 -31.70
CA TYR A 82 14.12 15.35 -30.79
C TYR A 82 14.08 15.99 -29.40
N LYS A 83 12.90 15.98 -28.78
CA LYS A 83 12.68 16.36 -27.37
C LYS A 83 12.84 15.16 -26.45
N HIS A 84 12.37 13.99 -26.88
CA HIS A 84 12.52 12.77 -26.12
C HIS A 84 13.91 12.16 -26.33
N ALA A 85 14.58 11.77 -25.24
CA ALA A 85 15.94 11.21 -25.28
C ALA A 85 16.03 9.97 -26.17
N GLU A 86 15.11 9.00 -25.99
CA GLU A 86 15.23 7.67 -26.60
C GLU A 86 14.23 7.33 -27.72
N CYS A 87 12.98 7.78 -27.67
CA CYS A 87 11.94 7.34 -28.60
C CYS A 87 12.22 7.79 -30.05
N ARG A 88 12.20 6.85 -30.99
CA ARG A 88 12.41 7.03 -32.44
C ARG A 88 11.53 6.05 -33.21
N ASN A 89 11.34 6.25 -34.52
CA ASN A 89 10.68 5.28 -35.41
C ASN A 89 11.18 3.85 -35.16
N SER A 90 12.50 3.69 -35.02
CA SER A 90 13.15 2.39 -34.88
C SER A 90 12.78 1.60 -33.62
N ASN A 91 12.26 2.24 -32.57
CA ASN A 91 11.90 1.57 -31.31
C ASN A 91 10.46 1.78 -30.89
N SER A 92 9.59 2.21 -31.81
CA SER A 92 8.18 2.48 -31.50
C SER A 92 7.20 1.90 -32.51
N ILE A 93 5.97 1.71 -32.02
CA ILE A 93 4.76 1.56 -32.84
C ILE A 93 4.08 2.93 -32.95
N GLY A 94 3.52 3.24 -34.11
CA GLY A 94 2.79 4.48 -34.40
C GLY A 94 1.32 4.19 -34.63
N ILE A 95 0.45 4.82 -33.84
CA ILE A 95 -1.01 4.71 -33.96
C ILE A 95 -1.57 6.07 -34.37
N GLU A 96 -2.21 6.11 -35.53
CA GLU A 96 -2.85 7.29 -36.11
C GLU A 96 -4.36 7.27 -35.85
N MET A 97 -4.85 8.23 -35.08
CA MET A 97 -6.28 8.36 -34.79
C MET A 97 -6.94 9.29 -35.82
N CYS A 98 -7.98 8.81 -36.53
CA CYS A 98 -8.72 9.65 -37.46
C CYS A 98 -9.45 10.77 -36.72
N VAL A 99 -9.45 11.98 -37.28
CA VAL A 99 -10.09 13.16 -36.67
C VAL A 99 -11.15 13.75 -37.57
N ARG A 100 -12.07 14.49 -36.95
CA ARG A 100 -12.94 15.43 -37.62
C ARG A 100 -12.50 16.86 -37.32
N ASN A 101 -13.04 17.79 -38.11
CA ASN A 101 -12.81 19.21 -37.97
C ASN A 101 -14.13 19.96 -38.10
N LYS A 102 -14.38 20.95 -37.24
CA LYS A 102 -15.60 21.76 -37.23
C LYS A 102 -15.41 23.22 -37.69
N GLY A 103 -14.25 23.55 -38.24
CA GLY A 103 -13.87 24.91 -38.58
C GLY A 103 -12.54 24.98 -39.32
N SER A 104 -11.53 25.57 -38.69
CA SER A 104 -10.21 25.75 -39.30
C SER A 104 -9.40 24.44 -39.29
N GLN A 105 -8.82 24.09 -40.45
CA GLN A 105 -7.92 22.95 -40.62
C GLN A 105 -6.43 23.32 -40.45
N SER A 106 -6.10 24.49 -39.88
CA SER A 106 -4.70 24.77 -39.49
C SER A 106 -4.24 23.81 -38.38
N ALA A 107 -2.93 23.53 -38.32
CA ALA A 107 -2.35 22.64 -37.32
C ALA A 107 -2.43 23.21 -35.89
N GLU A 108 -2.61 24.53 -35.75
CA GLU A 108 -2.73 25.29 -34.50
C GLU A 108 -4.19 25.50 -34.09
N SER A 109 -5.13 25.10 -34.95
CA SER A 109 -6.57 25.20 -34.69
C SER A 109 -6.99 24.25 -33.56
N LYS A 110 -7.95 24.67 -32.74
CA LYS A 110 -8.60 23.84 -31.71
C LYS A 110 -9.89 23.17 -32.19
N ASP A 111 -10.16 23.26 -33.49
CA ASP A 111 -11.36 22.69 -34.13
C ASP A 111 -11.24 21.22 -34.51
N TRP A 112 -10.05 20.63 -34.35
CA TRP A 112 -9.83 19.20 -34.50
C TRP A 112 -10.39 18.43 -33.30
N TYR A 113 -11.08 17.32 -33.55
CA TYR A 113 -11.61 16.45 -32.49
C TYR A 113 -11.66 14.98 -32.92
N PHE A 114 -11.61 14.08 -31.93
CA PHE A 114 -11.81 12.65 -32.13
C PHE A 114 -13.27 12.27 -31.90
N GLU A 115 -13.75 11.28 -32.65
CA GLU A 115 -15.00 10.61 -32.33
C GLU A 115 -14.82 9.66 -31.16
N GLU A 116 -15.90 9.41 -30.42
CA GLU A 116 -15.86 8.57 -29.22
C GLU A 116 -15.44 7.12 -29.54
N ALA A 117 -15.95 6.56 -30.64
CA ALA A 117 -15.58 5.22 -31.08
C ALA A 117 -14.09 5.14 -31.49
N THR A 118 -13.54 6.19 -32.11
CA THR A 118 -12.09 6.27 -32.40
C THR A 118 -11.27 6.23 -31.12
N VAL A 119 -11.66 6.98 -30.09
CA VAL A 119 -10.95 7.01 -28.81
C VAL A 119 -11.01 5.66 -28.11
N ASN A 120 -12.20 5.03 -28.05
CA ASN A 120 -12.38 3.73 -27.41
C ASN A 120 -11.56 2.63 -28.09
N ALA A 121 -11.60 2.55 -29.43
CA ALA A 121 -10.82 1.57 -30.17
C ALA A 121 -9.31 1.83 -30.06
N ALA A 122 -8.87 3.10 -30.05
CA ALA A 122 -7.47 3.43 -29.83
C ALA A 122 -6.99 3.02 -28.43
N ILE A 123 -7.83 3.15 -27.39
CA ILE A 123 -7.54 2.67 -26.04
C ILE A 123 -7.37 1.15 -26.04
N GLU A 124 -8.29 0.40 -26.66
CA GLU A 124 -8.25 -1.06 -26.73
C GLU A 124 -7.03 -1.58 -27.50
N LEU A 125 -6.75 -0.98 -28.67
CA LEU A 125 -5.57 -1.29 -29.47
C LEU A 125 -4.28 -1.00 -28.69
N THR A 126 -4.18 0.17 -28.06
CA THR A 126 -3.01 0.55 -27.28
C THR A 126 -2.77 -0.43 -26.13
N LYS A 127 -3.81 -0.77 -25.39
CA LYS A 127 -3.76 -1.78 -24.31
C LYS A 127 -3.30 -3.14 -24.80
N TYR A 128 -3.83 -3.59 -25.94
CA TYR A 128 -3.44 -4.84 -26.56
C TYR A 128 -1.94 -4.86 -26.91
N LEU A 129 -1.45 -3.81 -27.57
CA LEU A 129 -0.04 -3.68 -27.97
C LEU A 129 0.89 -3.53 -26.77
N MET A 130 0.48 -2.79 -25.74
CA MET A 130 1.20 -2.71 -24.47
C MET A 130 1.40 -4.09 -23.85
N GLN A 131 0.31 -4.88 -23.77
CA GLN A 131 0.39 -6.24 -23.25
C GLN A 131 1.24 -7.15 -24.13
N LYS A 132 1.07 -7.09 -25.45
CA LYS A 132 1.78 -7.93 -26.43
C LYS A 132 3.29 -7.74 -26.38
N TYR A 133 3.76 -6.49 -26.19
CA TYR A 133 5.17 -6.13 -26.26
C TYR A 133 5.81 -5.72 -24.93
N GLY A 134 5.06 -5.80 -23.82
CA GLY A 134 5.56 -5.39 -22.51
C GLY A 134 5.86 -3.89 -22.40
N VAL A 135 5.15 -3.05 -23.18
CA VAL A 135 5.35 -1.59 -23.16
C VAL A 135 4.56 -1.01 -21.98
N PRO A 136 5.23 -0.38 -20.99
CA PRO A 136 4.53 0.21 -19.85
C PRO A 136 3.72 1.44 -20.29
N ALA A 137 2.68 1.77 -19.52
CA ALA A 137 1.84 2.94 -19.83
C ALA A 137 2.66 4.22 -19.93
N SER A 138 3.72 4.39 -19.12
CA SER A 138 4.65 5.52 -19.18
C SER A 138 5.31 5.71 -20.55
N ASN A 139 5.48 4.63 -21.31
CA ASN A 139 6.08 4.62 -22.65
C ASN A 139 5.04 4.76 -23.78
N VAL A 140 3.78 5.02 -23.44
CA VAL A 140 2.78 5.51 -24.38
C VAL A 140 2.76 7.03 -24.35
N ILE A 141 3.20 7.64 -25.45
CA ILE A 141 3.48 9.08 -25.55
C ILE A 141 2.88 9.68 -26.81
N ARG A 142 2.76 11.01 -26.88
CA ARG A 142 2.33 11.72 -28.10
C ARG A 142 3.54 11.96 -29.00
N HIS A 143 3.31 12.14 -30.30
CA HIS A 143 4.36 12.64 -31.20
C HIS A 143 4.91 14.00 -30.70
N HIS A 144 4.06 14.83 -30.12
CA HIS A 144 4.46 16.06 -29.42
C HIS A 144 5.53 15.83 -28.37
N ASP A 145 5.44 14.76 -27.57
CA ASP A 145 6.42 14.47 -26.53
C ASP A 145 7.76 14.01 -27.15
N VAL A 146 7.71 13.44 -28.36
CA VAL A 146 8.89 13.00 -29.13
C VAL A 146 9.64 14.18 -29.77
N THR A 147 8.92 15.09 -30.43
CA THR A 147 9.53 16.11 -31.33
C THR A 147 9.09 17.55 -31.05
N GLY A 148 8.05 17.76 -30.24
CA GLY A 148 7.38 19.06 -30.06
C GLY A 148 6.34 19.38 -31.13
N LYS A 149 6.11 18.50 -32.11
CA LYS A 149 5.05 18.68 -33.13
C LYS A 149 3.68 18.75 -32.48
N ILE A 150 2.78 19.62 -32.96
CA ILE A 150 1.38 19.68 -32.51
C ILE A 150 0.62 18.44 -33.01
N CYS A 151 0.93 17.27 -32.44
CA CYS A 151 0.40 15.97 -32.83
C CYS A 151 0.40 15.01 -31.62
N PRO A 152 -0.74 14.41 -31.23
CA PRO A 152 -2.08 14.66 -31.74
C PRO A 152 -2.58 16.04 -31.32
N ASN A 153 -3.02 16.89 -32.26
CA ASN A 153 -3.51 18.23 -31.94
C ASN A 153 -4.59 18.23 -30.82
N PRO A 154 -5.65 17.39 -30.89
CA PRO A 154 -6.68 17.37 -29.84
C PRO A 154 -6.15 17.03 -28.43
N TYR A 155 -5.05 16.27 -28.36
CA TYR A 155 -4.39 15.88 -27.11
C TYR A 155 -3.24 16.80 -26.70
N VAL A 156 -2.79 17.71 -27.58
CA VAL A 156 -1.89 18.81 -27.21
C VAL A 156 -2.69 19.94 -26.60
N TYR A 157 -3.81 20.34 -27.22
CA TYR A 157 -4.63 21.43 -26.73
C TYR A 157 -5.65 21.04 -25.67
N ASN A 158 -6.05 19.76 -25.59
CA ASN A 158 -7.07 19.26 -24.66
C ASN A 158 -8.37 20.10 -24.72
N SER A 159 -8.77 20.55 -25.91
CA SER A 159 -9.91 21.45 -26.13
C SER A 159 -11.26 20.73 -26.26
N THR A 160 -11.29 19.41 -26.06
CA THR A 160 -12.49 18.57 -26.21
C THR A 160 -12.73 17.71 -24.97
N LYS A 161 -13.85 16.97 -24.92
CA LYS A 161 -14.11 15.98 -23.85
C LYS A 161 -13.06 14.87 -23.78
N HIS A 162 -12.38 14.58 -24.90
CA HIS A 162 -11.33 13.59 -25.00
C HIS A 162 -9.98 14.26 -24.78
N THR A 163 -9.44 14.12 -23.57
CA THR A 163 -8.14 14.70 -23.20
C THR A 163 -7.04 13.64 -23.19
N TRP A 164 -5.78 14.07 -23.29
CA TRP A 164 -4.63 13.19 -23.17
C TRP A 164 -4.60 12.47 -21.82
N ASP A 165 -4.87 13.18 -20.73
CA ASP A 165 -4.88 12.59 -19.39
C ASP A 165 -5.98 11.53 -19.24
N ALA A 166 -7.15 11.76 -19.85
CA ALA A 166 -8.22 10.77 -19.88
C ALA A 166 -7.82 9.53 -20.68
N PHE A 167 -7.17 9.70 -21.83
CA PHE A 167 -6.62 8.60 -22.63
C PHE A 167 -5.57 7.81 -21.83
N LYS A 168 -4.60 8.51 -21.23
CA LYS A 168 -3.56 7.91 -20.38
C LYS A 168 -4.13 7.14 -19.21
N LYS A 169 -5.13 7.71 -18.52
CA LYS A 169 -5.87 7.05 -17.46
C LYS A 169 -6.57 5.79 -17.97
N ALA A 170 -7.20 5.86 -19.14
CA ALA A 170 -7.94 4.74 -19.70
C ALA A 170 -7.03 3.58 -20.14
N ILE A 171 -5.88 3.84 -20.77
CA ILE A 171 -4.91 2.80 -21.23
C ILE A 171 -4.11 2.18 -20.09
N SER A 172 -3.91 2.92 -19.00
CA SER A 172 -3.39 2.36 -17.75
C SER A 172 -4.39 1.36 -17.13
N GLY A 173 -5.57 1.21 -17.76
CA GLY A 173 -6.73 0.51 -17.26
C GLY A 173 -7.45 1.40 -16.24
N GLY A 174 -8.74 1.18 -16.06
CA GLY A 174 -9.34 1.35 -14.74
C GLY A 174 -8.74 0.38 -13.71
N THR A 175 -7.42 0.17 -13.74
CA THR A 175 -6.65 -0.09 -12.55
C THR A 175 -6.65 1.29 -11.86
N GLU A 176 -7.40 1.54 -10.81
CA GLU A 176 -7.19 0.86 -9.54
C GLU A 176 -5.97 -0.08 -9.61
N GLN A 177 -4.80 0.54 -9.73
CA GLN A 177 -3.68 0.15 -8.88
C GLN A 177 -4.10 0.41 -7.41
N LYS A 178 -5.22 -0.19 -6.99
CA LYS A 178 -5.67 -0.33 -5.61
C LYS A 178 -5.69 -1.80 -5.22
N ASP A 179 -5.72 -2.72 -6.19
CA ASP A 179 -5.67 -4.16 -5.99
C ASP A 179 -4.26 -4.77 -6.16
N SER A 180 -3.28 -4.03 -6.71
CA SER A 180 -1.87 -4.45 -6.73
C SER A 180 -0.91 -3.52 -6.00
N MET A 181 -1.32 -2.31 -5.64
CA MET A 181 -0.48 -1.42 -4.83
C MET A 181 -0.58 -1.78 -3.36
N THR A 182 0.54 -1.73 -2.67
CA THR A 182 0.60 -2.16 -1.29
C THR A 182 0.06 -1.06 -0.38
N LYS A 183 -1.12 -1.27 0.21
CA LYS A 183 -1.71 -0.33 1.18
C LYS A 183 -0.81 -0.23 2.42
N ILE A 184 -0.58 1.00 2.87
CA ILE A 184 0.11 1.25 4.14
C ILE A 184 -0.82 0.92 5.32
N THR A 185 -2.13 1.03 5.14
CA THR A 185 -3.12 0.66 6.15
C THR A 185 -3.43 -0.83 6.15
N GLY A 186 -3.74 -1.36 7.33
CA GLY A 186 -4.17 -2.74 7.52
C GLY A 186 -3.30 -3.52 8.49
N LYS A 187 -3.47 -4.85 8.49
CA LYS A 187 -2.69 -5.77 9.29
C LYS A 187 -1.37 -6.09 8.59
N SER A 188 -0.29 -6.21 9.36
CA SER A 188 0.98 -6.73 8.85
C SER A 188 0.78 -8.13 8.27
N GLU A 189 1.48 -8.42 7.19
CA GLU A 189 1.50 -9.74 6.55
C GLU A 189 2.74 -10.54 6.98
N ALA A 190 3.87 -9.87 7.21
CA ALA A 190 5.07 -10.53 7.73
C ALA A 190 5.00 -10.72 9.25
N THR A 191 5.53 -11.85 9.73
CA THR A 191 5.62 -12.15 11.17
C THR A 191 6.91 -11.59 11.79
N ALA A 192 6.94 -11.52 13.12
CA ALA A 192 8.15 -11.10 13.85
C ALA A 192 9.32 -12.05 13.61
N GLU A 193 9.05 -13.34 13.40
CA GLU A 193 10.06 -14.36 13.09
C GLU A 193 10.68 -14.13 11.71
N GLN A 194 9.85 -13.84 10.71
CA GLN A 194 10.32 -13.49 9.35
C GLN A 194 11.18 -12.23 9.37
N MET A 195 10.73 -11.18 10.07
CA MET A 195 11.51 -9.95 10.24
C MET A 195 12.84 -10.19 10.97
N THR A 196 12.81 -11.00 12.03
CA THR A 196 13.99 -11.40 12.81
C THR A 196 14.99 -12.19 11.96
N ALA A 197 14.50 -13.14 11.18
CA ALA A 197 15.34 -13.98 10.33
C ALA A 197 15.99 -13.15 9.22
N TYR A 198 15.21 -12.29 8.57
CA TYR A 198 15.71 -11.36 7.55
C TYR A 198 16.83 -10.49 8.10
N ILE A 199 16.62 -9.82 9.24
CA ILE A 199 17.61 -8.87 9.73
C ILE A 199 18.89 -9.55 10.20
N LYS A 200 18.80 -10.74 10.80
CA LYS A 200 19.99 -11.54 11.13
C LYS A 200 20.77 -11.97 9.90
N ALA A 201 20.07 -12.29 8.81
CA ALA A 201 20.72 -12.67 7.55
C ALA A 201 21.40 -11.47 6.87
N LYS A 202 20.84 -10.27 6.97
CA LYS A 202 21.40 -9.04 6.37
C LYS A 202 22.43 -8.34 7.24
N ASN A 203 22.33 -8.50 8.56
CA ASN A 203 23.21 -7.92 9.55
C ASN A 203 23.54 -8.98 10.61
N GLY A 204 24.61 -9.75 10.35
CA GLY A 204 25.06 -10.82 11.26
C GLY A 204 25.52 -10.32 12.63
N SER A 205 25.77 -9.01 12.77
CA SER A 205 26.14 -8.33 14.02
C SER A 205 25.01 -7.48 14.58
N VAL A 206 23.76 -7.72 14.16
CA VAL A 206 22.61 -6.96 14.63
C VAL A 206 22.51 -6.99 16.16
N ALA A 207 22.35 -5.82 16.77
CA ALA A 207 22.26 -5.69 18.22
C ALA A 207 21.00 -6.39 18.77
N GLN A 208 21.10 -7.02 19.94
CA GLN A 208 19.97 -7.69 20.58
C GLN A 208 18.79 -6.73 20.82
N SER A 209 19.07 -5.46 21.15
CA SER A 209 18.04 -4.43 21.32
C SER A 209 17.20 -4.18 20.05
N VAL A 210 17.77 -4.36 18.86
CA VAL A 210 17.05 -4.29 17.58
C VAL A 210 16.12 -5.50 17.42
N LEU A 211 16.54 -6.68 17.85
CA LEU A 211 15.70 -7.88 17.82
C LEU A 211 14.54 -7.77 18.82
N ASP A 212 14.82 -7.27 20.02
CA ASP A 212 13.84 -7.12 21.10
C ASP A 212 12.71 -6.14 20.75
N MET A 213 12.97 -5.18 19.85
CA MET A 213 11.98 -4.18 19.43
C MET A 213 11.14 -4.59 18.20
N ILE A 214 11.47 -5.66 17.48
CA ILE A 214 10.69 -6.11 16.31
C ILE A 214 9.20 -6.29 16.63
N PRO A 215 8.79 -6.91 17.76
CA PRO A 215 7.38 -7.03 18.11
C PRO A 215 6.67 -5.68 18.29
N LEU A 216 7.40 -4.61 18.63
CA LEU A 216 6.82 -3.28 18.81
C LEU A 216 6.29 -2.70 17.50
N TYR A 217 6.92 -3.00 16.36
CA TYR A 217 6.42 -2.60 15.04
C TYR A 217 5.03 -3.16 14.78
N LEU A 218 4.83 -4.45 15.10
CA LEU A 218 3.54 -5.11 14.93
C LEU A 218 2.48 -4.51 15.86
N SER A 219 2.80 -4.34 17.14
CA SER A 219 1.82 -3.83 18.11
C SER A 219 1.47 -2.36 17.90
N GLU A 220 2.45 -1.50 17.59
CA GLU A 220 2.20 -0.07 17.31
C GLU A 220 1.47 0.12 15.99
N GLY A 221 1.80 -0.68 14.96
CA GLY A 221 1.09 -0.70 13.70
C GLY A 221 -0.38 -1.11 13.86
N GLU A 222 -0.65 -2.22 14.56
CA GLU A 222 -2.01 -2.68 14.84
C GLU A 222 -2.84 -1.61 15.58
N ALA A 223 -2.24 -0.94 16.57
CA ALA A 223 -2.90 0.12 17.31
C ALA A 223 -3.43 1.23 16.38
N GLU A 224 -2.67 1.61 15.35
CA GLU A 224 -3.03 2.68 14.42
C GLU A 224 -3.71 2.24 13.11
N ASN A 225 -3.88 0.92 12.89
CA ASN A 225 -4.30 0.30 11.62
C ASN A 225 -3.32 0.61 10.48
N ILE A 226 -2.03 0.50 10.78
CA ILE A 226 -0.92 0.67 9.86
C ILE A 226 -0.10 -0.61 9.87
N ARG A 227 0.39 -1.00 8.70
CA ARG A 227 1.24 -2.17 8.53
C ARG A 227 2.61 -1.96 9.19
N GLY A 228 2.84 -2.64 10.30
CA GLY A 228 4.08 -2.60 11.06
C GLY A 228 5.25 -3.25 10.33
N ASP A 229 4.98 -4.26 9.50
CA ASP A 229 5.98 -4.90 8.64
C ASP A 229 6.55 -3.94 7.57
N ILE A 230 5.72 -3.07 7.01
CA ILE A 230 6.16 -1.98 6.12
C ILE A 230 7.06 -0.99 6.87
N ALA A 231 6.69 -0.59 8.09
CA ALA A 231 7.51 0.30 8.91
C ALA A 231 8.87 -0.33 9.26
N PHE A 232 8.91 -1.64 9.51
CA PHE A 232 10.16 -2.37 9.73
C PHE A 232 11.01 -2.44 8.45
N ALA A 233 10.41 -2.76 7.30
CA ALA A 233 11.10 -2.77 6.01
C ALA A 233 11.68 -1.39 5.65
N GLN A 234 10.91 -0.32 5.88
CA GLN A 234 11.38 1.05 5.75
C GLN A 234 12.56 1.32 6.70
N SER A 235 12.49 0.86 7.95
CA SER A 235 13.59 1.06 8.90
C SER A 235 14.88 0.37 8.47
N CYS A 236 14.76 -0.83 7.89
CA CYS A 236 15.89 -1.53 7.29
C CYS A 236 16.49 -0.74 6.11
N LEU A 237 15.67 -0.10 5.28
CA LEU A 237 16.15 0.76 4.20
C LEU A 237 16.92 1.97 4.73
N GLU A 238 16.32 2.71 5.67
CA GLU A 238 16.85 3.98 6.18
C GLU A 238 18.14 3.83 6.98
N THR A 239 18.26 2.72 7.72
CA THR A 239 19.41 2.48 8.62
C THR A 239 20.48 1.58 8.00
N GLY A 240 20.30 1.16 6.74
CA GLY A 240 21.18 0.16 6.12
C GLY A 240 21.17 -1.17 6.89
N ASN A 241 19.99 -1.71 7.15
CA ASN A 241 19.74 -2.91 7.96
C ASN A 241 20.29 -2.79 9.39
N PHE A 242 20.02 -1.66 10.05
CA PHE A 242 20.47 -1.35 11.42
C PHE A 242 21.98 -1.41 11.61
N THR A 243 22.76 -1.22 10.54
CA THR A 243 24.21 -0.99 10.63
C THR A 243 24.51 0.48 10.93
N PHE A 244 23.60 1.37 10.54
CA PHE A 244 23.73 2.83 10.59
C PHE A 244 24.96 3.37 9.85
N SER A 245 25.59 2.55 9.01
CA SER A 245 26.73 2.95 8.21
C SER A 245 26.29 3.99 7.16
N GLY A 246 26.81 5.21 7.27
CA GLY A 246 26.40 6.34 6.42
C GLY A 246 25.00 6.88 6.70
N SER A 247 24.36 6.46 7.80
CA SER A 247 23.07 6.99 8.25
C SER A 247 23.24 8.33 8.96
N ALA A 248 22.28 9.24 8.78
CA ALA A 248 22.22 10.53 9.50
C ALA A 248 21.64 10.41 10.93
N VAL A 249 21.27 9.19 11.33
CA VAL A 249 20.77 8.83 12.66
C VAL A 249 21.51 7.64 13.22
N GLU A 250 21.55 7.52 14.55
CA GLU A 250 22.18 6.43 15.29
C GLU A 250 21.16 5.56 16.04
N LEU A 251 21.57 4.34 16.42
CA LEU A 251 20.74 3.41 17.20
C LEU A 251 20.24 4.04 18.52
N SER A 252 21.08 4.83 19.18
CA SER A 252 20.78 5.50 20.46
C SER A 252 19.63 6.50 20.37
N GLN A 253 19.37 7.06 19.19
CA GLN A 253 18.32 8.06 18.96
C GLN A 253 16.93 7.44 18.86
N ASN A 254 16.81 6.12 18.74
CA ASN A 254 15.54 5.43 18.50
C ASN A 254 14.76 5.98 17.29
N ASN A 255 15.47 6.53 16.29
CA ASN A 255 14.88 7.08 15.08
C ASN A 255 15.25 6.19 13.90
N PHE A 256 14.44 5.17 13.66
CA PHE A 256 14.77 4.14 12.68
C PHE A 256 14.33 4.48 11.26
N CYS A 257 13.64 5.60 11.07
CA CYS A 257 13.11 6.01 9.76
C CYS A 257 13.70 7.33 9.24
N GLY A 258 14.83 7.78 9.79
CA GLY A 258 15.50 9.01 9.37
C GLY A 258 14.68 10.28 9.60
N MET A 259 13.73 10.24 10.55
CA MET A 259 12.77 11.33 10.73
C MET A 259 13.47 12.64 11.10
N GLY A 260 13.16 13.71 10.35
CA GLY A 260 13.74 15.03 10.59
C GLY A 260 15.07 15.28 9.90
N VAL A 261 15.63 14.31 9.17
CA VAL A 261 16.79 14.52 8.30
C VAL A 261 16.29 15.13 6.99
N THR A 262 16.44 16.44 6.80
CA THR A 262 15.96 17.12 5.58
C THR A 262 17.09 17.51 4.62
N GLN A 263 18.33 17.58 5.12
CA GLN A 263 19.53 17.90 4.34
C GLN A 263 20.76 17.15 4.86
N ASN A 264 21.79 17.02 4.02
CA ASN A 264 23.05 16.41 4.41
C ASN A 264 23.69 17.19 5.57
N GLY A 265 24.04 16.49 6.65
CA GLY A 265 24.65 17.08 7.85
C GLY A 265 23.66 17.39 8.99
N GLU A 266 22.35 17.21 8.79
CA GLU A 266 21.37 17.31 9.89
C GLU A 266 21.31 16.01 10.70
N THR A 267 21.29 16.14 12.03
CA THR A 267 20.96 15.04 12.93
C THR A 267 19.45 14.90 13.02
N GLY A 268 18.92 13.69 12.76
CA GLY A 268 17.49 13.43 12.87
C GLY A 268 16.94 13.58 14.29
N ASN A 269 15.61 13.52 14.41
CA ASN A 269 14.90 13.53 15.70
C ASN A 269 15.37 12.39 16.62
N SER A 270 15.17 12.53 17.93
CA SER A 270 15.50 11.49 18.92
C SER A 270 14.30 11.19 19.81
N PHE A 271 14.13 9.92 20.18
CA PHE A 271 13.04 9.44 21.00
C PHE A 271 13.56 8.72 22.24
N LYS A 272 12.86 8.89 23.37
CA LYS A 272 13.30 8.38 24.66
C LYS A 272 13.38 6.85 24.72
N THR A 273 12.54 6.16 23.96
CA THR A 273 12.51 4.68 23.92
C THR A 273 12.30 4.19 22.48
N PRO A 274 12.72 2.94 22.17
CA PRO A 274 12.42 2.31 20.89
C PRO A 274 10.93 2.34 20.54
N GLN A 275 10.07 2.08 21.54
CA GLN A 275 8.62 2.12 21.38
C GLN A 275 8.12 3.50 20.91
N LEU A 276 8.61 4.59 21.50
CA LEU A 276 8.20 5.94 21.12
C LEU A 276 8.69 6.32 19.71
N GLY A 277 9.90 5.89 19.34
CA GLY A 277 10.43 6.08 17.99
C GLY A 277 9.63 5.33 16.92
N ILE A 278 9.33 4.06 17.17
CA ILE A 278 8.50 3.24 16.30
C ILE A 278 7.08 3.81 16.22
N ARG A 279 6.51 4.26 17.34
CA ARG A 279 5.20 4.94 17.35
C ARG A 279 5.22 6.19 16.48
N ALA A 280 6.24 7.04 16.62
CA ALA A 280 6.36 8.24 15.80
C ALA A 280 6.41 7.89 14.31
N GLN A 281 7.18 6.86 13.92
CA GLN A 281 7.22 6.38 12.54
C GLN A 281 5.85 5.91 12.04
N ILE A 282 5.14 5.10 12.84
CA ILE A 282 3.80 4.60 12.51
C ILE A 282 2.81 5.77 12.34
N GLN A 283 2.88 6.79 13.20
CA GLN A 283 2.08 7.99 13.09
C GLN A 283 2.42 8.77 11.81
N HIS A 284 3.70 8.89 11.47
CA HIS A 284 4.13 9.56 10.24
C HIS A 284 3.61 8.83 8.99
N LEU A 285 3.73 7.50 8.95
CA LEU A 285 3.14 6.67 7.90
C LEU A 285 1.62 6.82 7.83
N LYS A 286 0.94 6.90 8.98
CA LYS A 286 -0.49 7.18 9.04
C LYS A 286 -0.86 8.55 8.47
N ALA A 287 -0.06 9.57 8.76
CA ALA A 287 -0.26 10.92 8.22
C ALA A 287 -0.23 10.87 6.69
N TYR A 288 0.74 10.19 6.09
CA TYR A 288 0.79 9.95 4.65
C TYR A 288 -0.40 9.13 4.13
N ALA A 289 -0.75 8.05 4.83
CA ALA A 289 -1.70 7.06 4.35
C ALA A 289 -3.16 7.54 4.37
N ASN A 290 -3.58 8.29 5.39
CA ASN A 290 -4.98 8.70 5.54
C ASN A 290 -5.19 9.90 6.50
N THR A 291 -6.45 10.35 6.58
CA THR A 291 -6.89 11.47 7.43
C THR A 291 -7.53 11.01 8.76
N THR A 292 -7.60 9.70 9.03
CA THR A 292 -8.18 9.15 10.26
C THR A 292 -7.37 9.62 11.47
N LYS A 293 -8.05 10.02 12.55
CA LYS A 293 -7.39 10.48 13.78
C LYS A 293 -6.48 9.38 14.35
N LEU A 294 -5.38 9.80 14.99
CA LEU A 294 -4.55 8.91 15.78
C LEU A 294 -5.36 8.30 16.92
N LYS A 295 -5.10 7.03 17.25
CA LYS A 295 -5.72 6.38 18.42
C LYS A 295 -4.90 6.60 19.68
N GLN A 296 -3.60 6.82 19.53
CA GLN A 296 -2.66 7.11 20.60
C GLN A 296 -2.28 8.60 20.60
N GLU A 297 -1.66 9.04 21.69
CA GLU A 297 -1.07 10.39 21.78
C GLU A 297 -0.06 10.62 20.65
N CYS A 298 -0.12 11.79 20.01
CA CYS A 298 0.80 12.15 18.95
C CYS A 298 2.20 12.39 19.54
N VAL A 299 3.16 11.59 19.09
CA VAL A 299 4.59 11.70 19.46
C VAL A 299 5.47 11.99 18.24
N ASP A 300 4.90 11.94 17.03
CA ASP A 300 5.53 12.40 15.80
C ASP A 300 5.57 13.95 15.77
N PRO A 301 6.74 14.59 15.90
CA PRO A 301 6.85 16.05 15.91
C PRO A 301 6.60 16.68 14.53
N ARG A 302 6.50 15.88 13.48
CA ARG A 302 6.29 16.31 12.09
C ARG A 302 4.90 15.93 11.57
N PHE A 303 4.02 15.39 12.42
CA PHE A 303 2.72 14.87 12.02
C PHE A 303 1.88 15.91 11.25
N ASP A 304 1.89 17.16 11.74
CA ASP A 304 1.13 18.27 11.15
C ASP A 304 1.79 18.90 9.92
N LEU A 305 3.05 18.55 9.62
CA LEU A 305 3.76 19.02 8.42
C LEU A 305 3.39 18.20 7.17
N VAL A 306 2.83 17.00 7.35
CA VAL A 306 2.43 16.12 6.25
C VAL A 306 1.08 16.56 5.69
N SER A 307 1.00 16.73 4.38
CA SER A 307 -0.29 16.85 3.68
C SER A 307 -1.05 15.53 3.80
N ARG A 308 -1.93 15.41 4.80
CA ARG A 308 -2.47 14.11 5.21
C ARG A 308 -3.25 13.39 4.12
N GLY A 309 -3.08 12.07 4.01
CA GLY A 309 -3.71 11.23 2.98
C GLY A 309 -3.15 11.45 1.56
N CYS A 310 -1.94 11.98 1.45
CA CYS A 310 -1.30 12.19 0.15
C CYS A 310 -0.65 10.92 -0.43
N ALA A 311 -0.38 9.88 0.36
CA ALA A 311 0.26 8.65 -0.08
C ALA A 311 -0.37 7.42 0.60
N PRO A 312 -1.55 6.93 0.15
CA PRO A 312 -2.21 5.75 0.72
C PRO A 312 -1.49 4.41 0.47
N TYR A 313 -0.53 4.37 -0.46
CA TYR A 313 0.22 3.18 -0.88
C TYR A 313 1.72 3.37 -0.68
N VAL A 314 2.46 2.28 -0.44
CA VAL A 314 3.91 2.30 -0.18
C VAL A 314 4.68 2.94 -1.34
N GLU A 315 4.30 2.61 -2.56
CA GLU A 315 4.88 3.11 -3.79
C GLU A 315 4.77 4.64 -3.88
N TYR A 316 3.70 5.22 -3.33
CA TYR A 316 3.48 6.67 -3.27
C TYR A 316 4.24 7.38 -2.14
N LEU A 317 5.03 6.66 -1.34
CA LEU A 317 5.98 7.30 -0.43
C LEU A 317 7.15 7.95 -1.19
N GLY A 318 7.41 7.57 -2.44
CA GLY A 318 8.33 8.30 -3.33
C GLY A 318 7.65 9.49 -3.98
N ILE A 319 8.24 10.68 -3.87
CA ILE A 319 7.67 11.92 -4.44
C ILE A 319 7.51 11.82 -5.97
N GLN A 320 8.43 11.14 -6.64
CA GLN A 320 8.43 11.02 -8.11
C GLN A 320 7.33 10.07 -8.60
N GLU A 321 7.03 9.04 -7.80
CA GLU A 321 6.04 8.01 -8.12
C GLU A 321 4.63 8.40 -7.64
N ASN A 322 4.51 9.40 -6.77
CA ASN A 322 3.22 9.86 -6.27
C ASN A 322 2.56 10.85 -7.24
N PRO A 323 1.33 10.59 -7.72
CA PRO A 323 0.57 11.51 -8.58
C PRO A 323 0.33 12.91 -8.00
N LYS A 324 0.44 13.07 -6.67
CA LYS A 324 0.32 14.36 -5.98
C LYS A 324 1.66 15.09 -5.84
N SER A 325 2.76 14.51 -6.30
CA SER A 325 4.14 15.01 -6.11
C SER A 325 4.44 15.33 -4.63
N LYS A 326 3.94 14.47 -3.74
CA LYS A 326 4.16 14.49 -2.29
C LYS A 326 4.64 13.10 -1.88
N GLY A 327 5.38 12.98 -0.79
CA GLY A 327 5.91 11.69 -0.38
C GLY A 327 6.95 11.85 0.71
N TRP A 328 7.34 10.73 1.29
CA TRP A 328 8.37 10.64 2.31
C TRP A 328 9.75 11.03 1.77
N ALA A 329 10.11 10.57 0.57
CA ALA A 329 11.45 10.73 0.03
C ALA A 329 11.44 11.33 -1.40
N ALA A 330 12.43 12.18 -1.68
CA ALA A 330 12.62 12.82 -2.99
C ALA A 330 13.26 11.89 -4.05
N GLY A 331 13.97 10.85 -3.61
CA GLY A 331 14.65 9.90 -4.49
C GLY A 331 13.66 8.98 -5.22
N ALA A 332 13.97 8.68 -6.49
CA ALA A 332 13.21 7.75 -7.31
C ALA A 332 13.21 6.33 -6.71
N GLY A 333 12.10 5.61 -6.94
CA GLY A 333 11.92 4.21 -6.58
C GLY A 333 11.90 3.95 -5.07
N TYR A 334 11.60 4.97 -4.24
CA TYR A 334 11.66 4.82 -2.79
C TYR A 334 10.72 3.72 -2.27
N GLY A 335 9.45 3.75 -2.68
CA GLY A 335 8.49 2.73 -2.29
C GLY A 335 8.84 1.34 -2.83
N GLU A 336 9.36 1.23 -4.06
CA GLU A 336 9.83 -0.03 -4.63
C GLU A 336 10.95 -0.67 -3.79
N LYS A 337 11.89 0.14 -3.27
CA LYS A 337 12.96 -0.35 -2.38
C LYS A 337 12.41 -0.91 -1.07
N ILE A 338 11.39 -0.27 -0.49
CA ILE A 338 10.70 -0.77 0.71
C ILE A 338 10.04 -2.12 0.39
N LEU A 339 9.35 -2.22 -0.74
CA LEU A 339 8.66 -3.46 -1.14
C LEU A 339 9.63 -4.60 -1.40
N LYS A 340 10.78 -4.36 -2.05
CA LYS A 340 11.82 -5.38 -2.21
C LYS A 340 12.32 -5.95 -0.87
N ILE A 341 12.46 -5.10 0.15
CA ILE A 341 12.83 -5.55 1.49
C ILE A 341 11.68 -6.33 2.12
N LEU A 342 10.45 -5.85 2.00
CA LEU A 342 9.25 -6.52 2.53
C LEU A 342 9.05 -7.91 1.92
N ASP A 343 9.21 -8.05 0.61
CA ASP A 343 9.13 -9.33 -0.10
C ASP A 343 10.23 -10.28 0.38
N ALA A 344 11.47 -9.81 0.50
CA ALA A 344 12.56 -10.60 1.05
C ALA A 344 12.28 -11.05 2.50
N ILE A 345 11.69 -10.20 3.34
CA ILE A 345 11.25 -10.57 4.69
C ILE A 345 10.25 -11.72 4.62
N LYS A 346 9.20 -11.60 3.79
CA LYS A 346 8.16 -12.61 3.65
C LYS A 346 8.71 -13.94 3.10
N GLU A 347 9.70 -13.88 2.21
CA GLU A 347 10.37 -15.05 1.63
C GLU A 347 11.30 -15.77 2.62
N THR A 348 11.76 -15.11 3.69
CA THR A 348 12.73 -15.67 4.67
C THR A 348 12.14 -16.83 5.54
N GLY A 349 10.99 -17.39 5.15
CA GLY A 349 10.42 -18.62 5.70
C GLY A 349 10.21 -19.76 4.69
N SER A 350 10.58 -19.57 3.41
CA SER A 350 10.28 -20.53 2.32
C SER A 350 11.46 -21.45 1.93
N SER A 351 12.65 -21.22 2.49
CA SER A 351 13.89 -21.87 2.03
C SER A 351 14.68 -22.50 3.18
N GLN A 352 14.07 -23.46 3.90
CA GLN A 352 14.75 -24.61 4.51
C GLN A 352 13.71 -25.69 4.88
N ALA A 353 13.46 -26.63 3.95
CA ALA A 353 12.82 -27.92 4.25
C ALA A 353 13.17 -28.93 3.14
N GLY A 354 14.41 -29.40 3.16
CA GLY A 354 14.87 -30.56 2.41
C GLY A 354 15.41 -31.60 3.38
N ASP A 355 14.51 -32.27 4.11
CA ASP A 355 14.63 -33.66 4.58
C ASP A 355 13.24 -34.11 5.07
N GLY A 356 12.89 -35.35 4.78
CA GLY A 356 11.55 -35.90 4.86
C GLY A 356 10.96 -35.89 6.28
N SER A 357 9.79 -35.24 6.41
CA SER A 357 8.78 -35.48 7.44
C SER A 357 7.46 -34.89 6.93
N PRO A 358 6.31 -35.51 7.25
CA PRO A 358 5.10 -35.36 6.44
C PRO A 358 4.55 -33.93 6.48
N LYS A 359 4.06 -33.52 5.30
CA LYS A 359 3.25 -32.33 5.02
C LYS A 359 2.30 -32.04 6.20
N PRO A 360 2.24 -30.81 6.74
CA PRO A 360 1.22 -30.46 7.71
C PRO A 360 -0.13 -30.59 7.01
N ASP A 361 -0.83 -31.65 7.39
CA ASP A 361 -2.24 -31.84 7.12
C ASP A 361 -3.01 -30.64 7.67
N GLU A 362 -4.02 -30.20 6.95
CA GLU A 362 -4.98 -29.20 7.44
C GLU A 362 -5.74 -29.80 8.63
N THR A 363 -5.16 -29.77 9.83
CA THR A 363 -5.84 -30.27 11.01
C THR A 363 -6.87 -29.26 11.48
N LYS A 364 -8.12 -29.57 11.14
CA LYS A 364 -9.35 -29.38 11.92
C LYS A 364 -9.16 -28.60 13.22
N LYS A 365 -9.84 -27.45 13.31
CA LYS A 365 -10.17 -26.83 14.59
C LYS A 365 -10.91 -27.87 15.44
N ASP A 366 -10.37 -28.14 16.61
CA ASP A 366 -11.10 -28.80 17.68
C ASP A 366 -12.05 -27.76 18.25
N ASP A 367 -13.31 -27.78 17.81
CA ASP A 367 -14.32 -26.76 18.10
C ASP A 367 -14.82 -26.76 19.57
N ASP A 368 -14.20 -27.54 20.46
CA ASP A 368 -14.66 -27.73 21.84
C ASP A 368 -13.66 -27.21 22.91
N PHE A 369 -12.52 -26.63 22.53
CA PHE A 369 -11.61 -26.04 23.51
C PHE A 369 -12.09 -24.67 24.00
N LYS A 370 -12.59 -24.62 25.24
CA LYS A 370 -12.99 -23.37 25.88
C LYS A 370 -11.79 -22.63 26.46
N GLU A 371 -11.48 -21.47 25.87
CA GLU A 371 -10.41 -20.60 26.36
C GLU A 371 -10.57 -20.25 27.84
N TYR A 372 -9.47 -20.18 28.58
CA TYR A 372 -9.47 -19.77 29.98
C TYR A 372 -8.26 -18.90 30.32
N LEU A 373 -8.36 -18.17 31.44
CA LEU A 373 -7.31 -17.28 31.92
C LEU A 373 -6.39 -17.99 32.92
N ILE A 374 -5.11 -17.64 32.86
CA ILE A 374 -4.09 -18.03 33.85
C ILE A 374 -3.35 -16.80 34.37
N THR A 375 -2.70 -16.95 35.52
CA THR A 375 -1.60 -16.09 35.97
C THR A 375 -0.36 -16.97 36.16
N THR A 376 0.85 -16.43 35.95
CA THR A 376 2.09 -17.16 36.23
C THR A 376 2.36 -17.27 37.73
N THR A 377 3.01 -18.36 38.16
CA THR A 377 3.44 -18.57 39.56
C THR A 377 4.91 -18.24 39.78
N CYS A 378 5.64 -17.89 38.72
CA CYS A 378 7.05 -17.49 38.76
C CYS A 378 7.23 -16.10 38.13
N ASP A 379 8.39 -15.48 38.37
CA ASP A 379 8.70 -14.15 37.84
C ASP A 379 9.21 -14.19 36.40
N VAL A 380 9.77 -15.31 35.97
CA VAL A 380 10.19 -15.53 34.58
C VAL A 380 9.71 -16.89 34.12
N LEU A 381 8.85 -16.92 33.10
CA LEU A 381 8.37 -18.14 32.48
C LEU A 381 8.72 -18.17 31.00
N ASN A 382 9.52 -19.14 30.58
CA ASN A 382 9.90 -19.31 29.18
C ASN A 382 8.69 -19.67 28.31
N ILE A 383 8.61 -19.02 27.16
CA ILE A 383 7.69 -19.31 26.08
C ILE A 383 8.45 -20.09 25.01
N ARG A 384 7.87 -21.18 24.50
CA ARG A 384 8.51 -22.10 23.56
C ARG A 384 7.73 -22.22 22.26
N SER A 385 8.43 -22.62 21.20
CA SER A 385 7.85 -22.80 19.85
C SER A 385 6.81 -23.93 19.78
N GLY A 386 6.82 -24.85 20.76
CA GLY A 386 5.92 -26.00 20.81
C GLY A 386 5.71 -26.50 22.24
N ALA A 387 4.73 -27.39 22.41
CA ALA A 387 4.39 -28.03 23.67
C ALA A 387 5.45 -29.06 24.12
N GLY A 388 6.50 -28.59 24.81
CA GLY A 388 7.55 -29.46 25.36
C GLY A 388 8.84 -28.70 25.71
N THR A 389 9.65 -29.25 26.61
CA THR A 389 10.93 -28.66 27.03
C THR A 389 12.00 -28.68 25.94
N ASP A 390 11.86 -29.59 24.98
CA ASP A 390 12.82 -29.75 23.88
C ASP A 390 12.56 -28.76 22.74
N ASN A 391 11.42 -28.07 22.78
CA ASN A 391 11.09 -26.99 21.85
C ASN A 391 11.90 -25.74 22.18
N LYS A 392 12.31 -24.99 21.14
CA LYS A 392 13.12 -23.79 21.28
C LYS A 392 12.44 -22.74 22.15
N VAL A 393 13.19 -22.09 23.05
CA VAL A 393 12.71 -20.91 23.77
C VAL A 393 12.60 -19.74 22.78
N VAL A 394 11.40 -19.22 22.60
CA VAL A 394 11.07 -18.13 21.66
C VAL A 394 10.75 -16.81 22.37
N GLY A 395 10.59 -16.85 23.70
CA GLY A 395 10.39 -15.67 24.51
C GLY A 395 10.33 -16.01 25.99
N ALA A 396 10.00 -15.02 26.82
CA ALA A 396 9.69 -15.25 28.22
C ALA A 396 8.65 -14.24 28.71
N ILE A 397 7.70 -14.71 29.52
CA ILE A 397 6.88 -13.84 30.36
C ILE A 397 7.77 -13.39 31.52
N ARG A 398 7.92 -12.09 31.70
CA ARG A 398 8.64 -11.49 32.83
C ARG A 398 7.67 -10.63 33.64
N GLU A 399 7.44 -11.04 34.88
CA GLU A 399 6.51 -10.38 35.80
C GLU A 399 7.27 -9.62 36.88
N VAL A 400 6.68 -8.51 37.34
CA VAL A 400 7.18 -7.78 38.49
C VAL A 400 6.63 -8.44 39.76
N ALA A 401 7.48 -8.63 40.77
CA ALA A 401 7.08 -9.21 42.06
C ALA A 401 5.82 -8.51 42.62
N GLY A 402 4.80 -9.30 42.94
CA GLY A 402 3.51 -8.81 43.46
C GLY A 402 2.50 -8.29 42.42
N LYS A 403 2.84 -8.25 41.12
CA LYS A 403 1.93 -7.88 40.03
C LYS A 403 1.97 -8.94 38.94
N LYS A 404 1.00 -9.87 38.97
CA LYS A 404 0.87 -10.93 37.95
C LYS A 404 -0.18 -10.56 36.91
N ASN A 405 0.21 -10.57 35.64
CA ASN A 405 -0.70 -10.34 34.53
C ASN A 405 -1.52 -11.60 34.25
N LYS A 406 -2.67 -11.41 33.58
CA LYS A 406 -3.54 -12.50 33.16
C LYS A 406 -3.29 -12.82 31.69
N TYR A 407 -3.22 -14.10 31.36
CA TYR A 407 -2.99 -14.60 30.00
C TYR A 407 -4.08 -15.58 29.59
N THR A 408 -4.49 -15.55 28.33
CA THR A 408 -5.50 -16.46 27.79
C THR A 408 -4.85 -17.66 27.14
N ILE A 409 -5.25 -18.86 27.53
CA ILE A 409 -4.88 -20.12 26.89
C ILE A 409 -5.97 -20.50 25.89
N VAL A 410 -5.55 -20.84 24.68
CA VAL A 410 -6.44 -21.20 23.55
C VAL A 410 -6.27 -22.64 23.09
N GLU A 411 -5.31 -23.37 23.67
CA GLU A 411 -5.05 -24.77 23.38
C GLU A 411 -4.22 -25.36 24.53
N GLU A 412 -4.48 -26.60 24.94
CA GLU A 412 -3.64 -27.37 25.87
C GLU A 412 -3.09 -28.62 25.19
N LYS A 413 -1.81 -28.93 25.41
CA LYS A 413 -1.18 -30.16 24.93
C LYS A 413 -0.10 -30.61 25.91
N ASN A 414 -0.23 -31.82 26.46
CA ASN A 414 0.78 -32.47 27.31
C ASN A 414 1.32 -31.58 28.47
N GLY A 415 0.44 -30.84 29.15
CA GLY A 415 0.84 -29.93 30.25
C GLY A 415 1.39 -28.57 29.81
N TRP A 416 1.29 -28.23 28.53
CA TRP A 416 1.62 -26.92 27.97
C TRP A 416 0.37 -26.21 27.45
N GLY A 417 0.34 -24.88 27.53
CA GLY A 417 -0.76 -24.05 27.04
C GLY A 417 -0.30 -23.08 25.96
N ARG A 418 -1.03 -22.99 24.86
CA ARG A 418 -0.78 -22.01 23.79
C ARG A 418 -1.41 -20.67 24.16
N LEU A 419 -0.60 -19.61 24.12
CA LEU A 419 -1.06 -18.25 24.39
C LEU A 419 -1.92 -17.72 23.24
N LYS A 420 -3.04 -17.07 23.57
CA LYS A 420 -3.92 -16.39 22.58
C LYS A 420 -3.20 -15.32 21.76
N SER A 421 -2.15 -14.72 22.32
CA SER A 421 -1.32 -13.73 21.64
C SER A 421 -0.55 -14.29 20.44
N GLY A 422 -0.47 -15.62 20.29
CA GLY A 422 0.38 -16.26 19.30
C GLY A 422 1.86 -16.35 19.70
N ALA A 423 2.24 -15.83 20.87
CA ALA A 423 3.64 -15.79 21.32
C ALA A 423 4.28 -17.19 21.53
N GLY A 424 3.48 -18.24 21.65
CA GLY A 424 3.94 -19.62 21.75
C GLY A 424 3.33 -20.37 22.94
N TRP A 425 4.01 -21.44 23.33
CA TRP A 425 3.59 -22.39 24.35
C TRP A 425 4.30 -22.12 25.67
N ILE A 426 3.55 -22.15 26.78
CA ILE A 426 4.11 -22.04 28.13
C ILE A 426 3.81 -23.29 28.93
N SER A 427 4.71 -23.65 29.85
CA SER A 427 4.48 -24.78 30.75
C SER A 427 3.41 -24.41 31.77
N LEU A 428 2.31 -25.16 31.81
CA LEU A 428 1.18 -24.88 32.70
C LEU A 428 1.50 -25.21 34.16
N SER A 429 2.54 -26.02 34.43
CA SER A 429 3.05 -26.30 35.77
C SER A 429 3.51 -25.03 36.52
N TYR A 430 3.82 -23.96 35.79
CA TYR A 430 4.19 -22.66 36.35
C TYR A 430 3.08 -21.60 36.23
N THR A 431 1.82 -22.07 36.18
CA THR A 431 0.65 -21.21 36.06
C THR A 431 -0.43 -21.63 37.05
N LYS A 432 -1.34 -20.70 37.36
CA LYS A 432 -2.56 -20.96 38.10
C LYS A 432 -3.75 -20.54 37.23
N LYS A 433 -4.69 -21.47 36.99
CA LYS A 433 -5.96 -21.12 36.34
C LYS A 433 -6.68 -20.08 37.20
N VAL A 434 -7.05 -18.97 36.59
CA VAL A 434 -7.89 -17.97 37.23
C VAL A 434 -9.29 -18.57 37.28
N ALA A 435 -9.80 -18.81 38.49
CA ALA A 435 -11.16 -19.32 38.66
C ALA A 435 -12.11 -18.46 37.83
N ALA A 436 -12.90 -19.10 36.96
CA ALA A 436 -13.94 -18.43 36.23
C ALA A 436 -14.83 -17.73 37.27
N SER A 437 -14.87 -16.40 37.22
CA SER A 437 -15.88 -15.69 37.99
C SER A 437 -17.22 -16.20 37.49
N THR A 438 -17.92 -16.94 38.33
CA THR A 438 -19.34 -17.25 38.17
C THR A 438 -20.08 -15.92 38.16
N GLY A 439 -20.20 -15.35 36.97
CA GLY A 439 -20.86 -14.10 36.70
C GLY A 439 -21.42 -14.24 35.30
N THR A 440 -22.72 -14.47 35.25
CA THR A 440 -23.62 -14.30 34.10
C THR A 440 -22.98 -13.55 32.94
N THR A 441 -22.99 -14.14 31.74
CA THR A 441 -22.63 -13.46 30.49
C THR A 441 -23.37 -12.14 30.43
N PHE A 442 -22.64 -11.06 30.70
CA PHE A 442 -23.19 -9.72 30.66
C PHE A 442 -23.40 -9.36 29.20
N THR A 443 -24.66 -9.27 28.77
CA THR A 443 -25.00 -8.85 27.42
C THR A 443 -24.79 -7.34 27.28
N PRO A 444 -23.87 -6.87 26.42
CA PRO A 444 -23.64 -5.45 26.26
C PRO A 444 -24.89 -4.73 25.78
N TYR A 445 -25.13 -3.53 26.29
CA TYR A 445 -26.26 -2.69 25.87
C TYR A 445 -25.83 -1.24 25.69
N LEU A 446 -26.62 -0.48 24.91
CA LEU A 446 -26.38 0.93 24.65
C LEU A 446 -27.08 1.80 25.70
N ILE A 447 -26.45 2.92 26.07
CA ILE A 447 -27.01 3.98 26.88
C ILE A 447 -26.85 5.35 26.21
N THR A 448 -27.64 6.33 26.64
CA THR A 448 -27.40 7.76 26.46
C THR A 448 -27.28 8.44 27.83
N THR A 449 -26.53 9.55 27.95
CA THR A 449 -26.45 10.28 29.22
C THR A 449 -27.67 11.18 29.43
N THR A 450 -28.07 11.37 30.69
CA THR A 450 -29.15 12.30 31.08
C THR A 450 -28.63 13.66 31.51
N CYS A 451 -27.32 13.82 31.69
CA CYS A 451 -26.64 15.08 31.98
C CYS A 451 -25.71 15.49 30.83
N ASP A 452 -25.27 16.75 30.84
CA ASP A 452 -24.34 17.29 29.85
C ASP A 452 -22.88 16.96 30.16
N VAL A 453 -22.55 16.71 31.43
CA VAL A 453 -21.21 16.27 31.82
C VAL A 453 -21.32 15.07 32.78
N LEU A 454 -20.70 13.95 32.42
CA LEU A 454 -20.65 12.74 33.23
C LEU A 454 -19.21 12.27 33.40
N ASN A 455 -18.71 12.26 34.63
CA ASN A 455 -17.35 11.82 34.93
C ASN A 455 -17.16 10.32 34.65
N ILE A 456 -16.01 9.97 34.08
CA ILE A 456 -15.50 8.62 33.89
C ILE A 456 -14.43 8.36 34.95
N ARG A 457 -14.53 7.24 35.67
CA ARG A 457 -13.63 6.90 36.78
C ARG A 457 -12.85 5.63 36.52
N SER A 458 -11.68 5.49 37.17
CA SER A 458 -10.82 4.31 37.04
C SER A 458 -11.44 3.02 37.60
N GLY A 459 -12.51 3.12 38.40
CA GLY A 459 -13.26 1.99 38.94
C GLY A 459 -14.72 2.33 39.25
N ALA A 460 -15.49 1.28 39.58
CA ALA A 460 -16.93 1.33 39.86
C ALA A 460 -17.23 1.96 41.24
N GLY A 461 -17.14 3.30 41.34
CA GLY A 461 -17.46 4.02 42.57
C GLY A 461 -16.94 5.46 42.60
N THR A 462 -17.48 6.29 43.48
CA THR A 462 -17.07 7.69 43.66
C THR A 462 -15.68 7.87 44.28
N GLY A 463 -15.17 6.84 44.97
CA GLY A 463 -13.82 6.84 45.56
C GLY A 463 -12.67 6.60 44.57
N TYR A 464 -12.97 6.24 43.32
CA TYR A 464 -11.96 6.06 42.27
C TYR A 464 -11.64 7.38 41.57
N SER A 465 -10.38 7.56 41.17
CA SER A 465 -9.90 8.75 40.46
C SER A 465 -10.73 9.02 39.20
N VAL A 466 -11.07 10.28 38.95
CA VAL A 466 -11.65 10.71 37.67
C VAL A 466 -10.57 10.62 36.60
N VAL A 467 -10.81 9.82 35.56
CA VAL A 467 -9.87 9.59 34.44
C VAL A 467 -10.36 10.23 33.13
N GLY A 468 -11.57 10.77 33.13
CA GLY A 468 -12.15 11.47 31.99
C GLY A 468 -13.55 11.98 32.28
N ALA A 469 -14.22 12.54 31.27
CA ALA A 469 -15.63 12.90 31.34
C ALA A 469 -16.27 12.79 29.95
N ILE A 470 -17.51 12.30 29.91
CA ILE A 470 -18.40 12.45 28.76
C ILE A 470 -18.95 13.88 28.81
N ARG A 471 -18.86 14.60 27.69
CA ARG A 471 -19.41 15.95 27.53
C ARG A 471 -20.35 15.97 26.33
N GLU A 472 -21.63 16.18 26.58
CA GLU A 472 -22.69 16.20 25.58
C GLU A 472 -23.23 17.62 25.38
N VAL A 473 -23.72 17.89 24.18
CA VAL A 473 -24.40 19.15 23.86
C VAL A 473 -25.91 18.98 24.11
N ALA A 474 -26.56 19.98 24.70
CA ALA A 474 -28.00 19.97 24.94
C ALA A 474 -28.77 19.64 23.64
N GLY A 475 -29.66 18.65 23.70
CA GLY A 475 -30.44 18.18 22.56
C GLY A 475 -29.75 17.19 21.60
N LYS A 476 -28.45 16.88 21.79
CA LYS A 476 -27.72 15.86 21.00
C LYS A 476 -26.95 14.94 21.94
N LYS A 477 -27.54 13.78 22.26
CA LYS A 477 -26.92 12.77 23.14
C LYS A 477 -26.35 11.61 22.32
N ASN A 478 -25.05 11.35 22.46
CA ASN A 478 -24.40 10.18 21.87
C ASN A 478 -24.77 8.89 22.61
N LYS A 479 -24.69 7.76 21.89
CA LYS A 479 -24.89 6.41 22.46
C LYS A 479 -23.55 5.79 22.89
N TYR A 480 -23.53 5.11 24.03
CA TYR A 480 -22.35 4.44 24.60
C TYR A 480 -22.65 2.99 24.94
N THR A 481 -21.71 2.07 24.67
CA THR A 481 -21.89 0.65 25.00
C THR A 481 -21.33 0.34 26.38
N ILE A 482 -22.15 -0.24 27.24
CA ILE A 482 -21.75 -0.83 28.52
C ILE A 482 -21.41 -2.31 28.28
N VAL A 483 -20.28 -2.77 28.81
CA VAL A 483 -19.80 -4.17 28.69
C VAL A 483 -19.65 -4.87 30.03
N GLU A 484 -19.91 -4.16 31.12
CA GLU A 484 -19.94 -4.71 32.48
C GLU A 484 -20.73 -3.76 33.39
N GLU A 485 -21.52 -4.29 34.32
CA GLU A 485 -22.18 -3.52 35.38
C GLU A 485 -21.65 -3.95 36.74
N LYS A 486 -21.42 -2.97 37.63
CA LYS A 486 -21.03 -3.23 39.02
C LYS A 486 -21.54 -2.12 39.92
N ASN A 487 -22.39 -2.46 40.89
CA ASN A 487 -22.87 -1.55 41.94
C ASN A 487 -23.44 -0.21 41.41
N GLY A 488 -24.22 -0.24 40.33
CA GLY A 488 -24.78 0.97 39.70
C GLY A 488 -23.83 1.75 38.79
N TRP A 489 -22.66 1.18 38.46
CA TRP A 489 -21.70 1.70 37.49
C TRP A 489 -21.59 0.80 36.28
N GLY A 490 -21.40 1.39 35.11
CA GLY A 490 -21.19 0.67 33.85
C GLY A 490 -19.79 0.89 33.29
N ARG A 491 -19.11 -0.18 32.88
CA ARG A 491 -17.82 -0.11 32.19
C ARG A 491 -18.03 0.15 30.70
N LEU A 492 -17.41 1.19 30.19
CA LEU A 492 -17.48 1.54 28.76
C LEU A 492 -16.70 0.54 27.91
N LYS A 493 -17.29 0.11 26.78
CA LYS A 493 -16.62 -0.76 25.78
C LYS A 493 -15.31 -0.19 25.25
N SER A 494 -15.17 1.14 25.25
CA SER A 494 -13.95 1.84 24.85
C SER A 494 -12.75 1.58 25.75
N GLY A 495 -12.97 1.02 26.95
CA GLY A 495 -11.93 0.88 27.98
C GLY A 495 -11.65 2.17 28.75
N ALA A 496 -12.35 3.27 28.46
CA ALA A 496 -12.11 4.59 29.09
C ALA A 496 -12.36 4.61 30.60
N GLY A 497 -13.13 3.66 31.13
CA GLY A 497 -13.40 3.50 32.55
C GLY A 497 -14.87 3.26 32.86
N TRP A 498 -15.26 3.61 34.08
CA TRP A 498 -16.58 3.38 34.64
C TRP A 498 -17.38 4.68 34.73
N ILE A 499 -18.67 4.63 34.39
CA ILE A 499 -19.61 5.75 34.52
C ILE A 499 -20.76 5.39 35.45
N SER A 500 -21.32 6.37 36.15
CA SER A 500 -22.48 6.16 37.02
C SER A 500 -23.74 6.01 36.18
N LEU A 501 -24.42 4.86 36.27
CA LEU A 501 -25.60 4.57 35.45
C LEU A 501 -26.84 5.36 35.88
N SER A 502 -26.83 5.94 37.07
CA SER A 502 -27.87 6.88 37.55
C SER A 502 -28.03 8.11 36.65
N TYR A 503 -27.00 8.46 35.86
CA TYR A 503 -27.01 9.57 34.91
C TYR A 503 -27.12 9.08 33.45
N THR A 504 -27.73 7.91 33.26
CA THR A 504 -27.88 7.30 31.93
C THR A 504 -29.29 6.73 31.73
N LYS A 505 -29.70 6.57 30.48
CA LYS A 505 -30.89 5.79 30.08
C LYS A 505 -30.47 4.74 29.07
N LYS A 506 -31.04 3.53 29.12
CA LYS A 506 -30.86 2.53 28.07
C LYS A 506 -31.39 3.09 26.76
N ALA A 507 -30.56 3.05 25.72
CA ALA A 507 -30.96 3.47 24.39
C ALA A 507 -31.73 2.33 23.74
N SER A 508 -32.91 2.64 23.19
CA SER A 508 -33.65 1.75 22.30
C SER A 508 -32.91 1.54 20.98
#